data_AF-F3CE32-F1
#
_entry.id   AF-F3CE32-F1
#
_cell.length_a   1.000
_cell.length_b   1.000
_cell.length_c   1.000
_cell.angle_alpha   90.00
_cell.angle_beta   90.00
_cell.angle_gamma   90.00
#
_symmetry.space_group_name_H-M   'P 1'
#
loop_
_entity.id
_entity.type
_entity.pdbx_description
1 polymer ?
#
loop_
_entity_poly.entity_id
_entity_poly.type
_entity_poly.pdbx_seq_one_letter_code
_entity_poly.pdbx_strand_id
1 'polypeptide(L)'
;VLREKYIQRARHLEVQVFGDGQGEVLALGVRDCSVQRRNQKVLEETPAPNLPDGMADELCAAAIKLARAVNYRSAGTVEFVFDSEDQRFYFLEVNTRLQVEHGVTEQVWGVDLVSWMVQLAAGDLPPLEQLQAGLKPSGHAIQARLYAEDPGRDFQPCPGLLTAVNFPPLPMAMHCASTPGLKRAARYRRTLTR
;
A
#
# COMPACT_ATOMS: atom_id res chain seq x y z
N VAL A 1 -11.95 -25.14 -3.59
CA VAL A 1 -10.56 -24.63 -3.60
C VAL A 1 -10.19 -24.34 -5.03
N LEU A 2 -9.91 -23.07 -5.36
CA LEU A 2 -9.42 -22.68 -6.68
C LEU A 2 -7.96 -23.14 -6.84
N ARG A 3 -7.52 -23.46 -8.05
CA ARG A 3 -6.12 -23.74 -8.37
C ARG A 3 -5.62 -22.73 -9.40
N GLU A 4 -4.51 -22.10 -9.10
CA GLU A 4 -3.90 -21.06 -9.93
C GLU A 4 -2.49 -21.49 -10.39
N LYS A 5 -1.99 -20.88 -11.47
CA LYS A 5 -0.60 -21.10 -11.92
C LYS A 5 0.33 -20.60 -10.82
N TYR A 6 1.25 -21.45 -10.38
CA TYR A 6 2.31 -21.06 -9.45
C TYR A 6 3.45 -20.36 -10.20
N ILE A 7 3.84 -19.17 -9.73
CA ILE A 7 4.94 -18.37 -10.28
C ILE A 7 6.08 -18.41 -9.26
N GLN A 8 7.23 -18.98 -9.64
CA GLN A 8 8.34 -19.20 -8.72
C GLN A 8 9.07 -17.91 -8.33
N ARG A 9 9.24 -16.98 -9.27
CA ARG A 9 9.88 -15.67 -9.07
C ARG A 9 8.87 -14.54 -9.20
N ALA A 10 7.88 -14.60 -8.32
CA ALA A 10 6.81 -13.63 -8.24
C ALA A 10 7.24 -12.36 -7.50
N ARG A 11 7.00 -11.20 -8.11
CA ARG A 11 6.87 -9.94 -7.38
C ARG A 11 5.39 -9.69 -7.09
N HIS A 12 5.10 -9.19 -5.90
CA HIS A 12 3.76 -8.75 -5.52
C HIS A 12 3.69 -7.24 -5.77
N LEU A 13 3.02 -6.85 -6.85
CA LEU A 13 2.89 -5.46 -7.26
C LEU A 13 1.46 -5.02 -7.07
N GLU A 14 1.26 -3.75 -6.74
CA GLU A 14 -0.08 -3.24 -6.54
C GLU A 14 -0.21 -1.79 -6.98
N VAL A 15 -1.40 -1.44 -7.46
CA VAL A 15 -1.71 -0.09 -7.95
C VAL A 15 -2.72 0.56 -7.03
N GLN A 16 -2.36 1.71 -6.48
CA GLN A 16 -3.31 2.56 -5.77
C GLN A 16 -4.29 3.16 -6.78
N VAL A 17 -5.58 2.93 -6.60
CA VAL A 17 -6.62 3.60 -7.39
C VAL A 17 -7.49 4.49 -6.50
N PHE A 18 -8.04 5.55 -7.11
CA PHE A 18 -9.06 6.38 -6.49
C PHE A 18 -10.14 6.69 -7.53
N GLY A 19 -11.37 6.27 -7.27
CA GLY A 19 -12.51 6.48 -8.17
C GLY A 19 -13.57 7.38 -7.58
N ASP A 20 -14.31 8.10 -8.42
CA ASP A 20 -15.39 9.00 -7.99
C ASP A 20 -16.77 8.31 -7.88
N GLY A 21 -16.89 7.10 -8.42
CA GLY A 21 -18.15 6.37 -8.54
C GLY A 21 -19.04 6.83 -9.70
N GLN A 22 -18.58 7.75 -10.54
CA GLN A 22 -19.25 8.32 -11.71
C GLN A 22 -18.56 8.00 -13.04
N GLY A 23 -17.49 7.20 -13.00
CA GLY A 23 -16.79 6.68 -14.17
C GLY A 23 -15.34 7.15 -14.30
N GLU A 24 -14.92 8.12 -13.48
CA GLU A 24 -13.52 8.55 -13.44
C GLU A 24 -12.73 7.82 -12.36
N VAL A 25 -11.50 7.45 -12.72
CA VAL A 25 -10.56 6.75 -11.84
C VAL A 25 -9.14 7.24 -12.10
N LEU A 26 -8.42 7.53 -11.02
CA LEU A 26 -6.99 7.79 -11.02
C LEU A 26 -6.22 6.57 -10.55
N ALA A 27 -5.02 6.36 -11.12
CA ALA A 27 -4.00 5.49 -10.55
C ALA A 27 -2.84 6.34 -10.00
N LEU A 28 -2.37 6.01 -8.81
CA LEU A 28 -1.29 6.71 -8.11
C LEU A 28 -0.06 5.82 -8.00
N GLY A 29 0.46 5.42 -9.17
CA GLY A 29 1.67 4.63 -9.31
C GLY A 29 1.55 3.19 -8.80
N VAL A 30 2.69 2.49 -8.83
CA VAL A 30 2.83 1.08 -8.47
C VAL A 30 3.66 0.96 -7.20
N ARG A 31 3.18 0.19 -6.23
CA ARG A 31 3.96 -0.22 -5.05
C ARG A 31 4.49 -1.64 -5.23
N ASP A 32 5.70 -1.88 -4.72
CA ASP A 32 6.25 -3.23 -4.56
C ASP A 32 6.04 -3.68 -3.11
N CYS A 33 5.35 -4.81 -2.94
CA CYS A 33 5.07 -5.46 -1.66
C CYS A 33 5.58 -6.90 -1.63
N SER A 34 6.61 -7.21 -2.43
CA SER A 34 7.17 -8.57 -2.58
C SER A 34 7.85 -9.07 -1.31
N VAL A 35 8.32 -8.17 -0.44
CA VAL A 35 8.97 -8.54 0.82
C VAL A 35 7.91 -8.95 1.83
N GLN A 36 7.61 -10.26 1.84
CA GLN A 36 6.59 -10.85 2.68
C GLN A 36 7.15 -11.99 3.54
N ARG A 37 6.56 -12.18 4.72
CA ARG A 37 6.83 -13.33 5.59
C ARG A 37 5.52 -14.06 5.89
N ARG A 38 5.40 -15.33 5.49
CA ARG A 38 4.17 -16.12 5.65
C ARG A 38 2.93 -15.37 5.13
N ASN A 39 3.05 -14.81 3.92
CA ASN A 39 2.01 -14.02 3.22
C ASN A 39 1.60 -12.72 3.95
N GLN A 40 2.49 -12.15 4.75
CA GLN A 40 2.30 -10.84 5.39
C GLN A 40 3.32 -9.87 4.85
N LYS A 41 2.87 -8.73 4.32
CA LYS A 41 3.74 -7.63 3.86
C LYS A 41 4.54 -7.07 5.04
N VAL A 42 5.86 -7.02 4.87
CA VAL A 42 6.85 -6.59 5.88
C VAL A 42 7.47 -5.25 5.50
N LEU A 43 7.85 -5.12 4.23
CA LEU A 43 8.31 -3.88 3.61
C LEU A 43 7.46 -3.59 2.38
N GLU A 44 7.13 -2.33 2.21
CA GLU A 44 6.39 -1.83 1.06
C GLU A 44 7.09 -0.59 0.53
N GLU A 45 7.27 -0.46 -0.78
CA GLU A 45 7.96 0.69 -1.38
C GLU A 45 7.28 1.20 -2.65
N THR A 46 7.45 2.50 -2.93
CA THR A 46 6.96 3.14 -4.15
C THR A 46 7.91 4.25 -4.60
N PRO A 47 8.09 4.46 -5.91
CA PRO A 47 7.64 3.59 -7.00
C PRO A 47 8.28 2.19 -6.95
N ALA A 48 7.60 1.18 -7.48
CA ALA A 48 8.14 -0.17 -7.58
C ALA A 48 9.46 -0.17 -8.39
N PRO A 49 10.60 -0.58 -7.79
CA PRO A 49 11.90 -0.45 -8.45
C PRO A 49 12.09 -1.49 -9.55
N ASN A 50 13.00 -1.23 -10.49
CA ASN A 50 13.45 -2.21 -11.49
C ASN A 50 12.32 -2.89 -12.27
N LEU A 51 11.25 -2.15 -12.59
CA LEU A 51 10.24 -2.60 -13.55
C LEU A 51 10.76 -2.40 -14.98
N PRO A 52 10.41 -3.29 -15.92
CA PRO A 52 10.65 -3.04 -17.34
C PRO A 52 10.01 -1.72 -17.79
N ASP A 53 10.60 -1.10 -18.82
CA ASP A 53 10.07 0.14 -19.40
C ASP A 53 8.61 -0.05 -19.82
N GLY A 54 7.74 0.91 -19.44
CA GLY A 54 6.30 0.88 -19.72
C GLY A 54 5.46 -0.06 -18.83
N MET A 55 6.08 -0.99 -18.08
CA MET A 55 5.35 -1.94 -17.23
C MET A 55 4.52 -1.26 -16.15
N ALA A 56 5.03 -0.17 -15.56
CA ALA A 56 4.28 0.60 -14.57
C ALA A 56 3.01 1.23 -15.16
N ASP A 57 3.10 1.73 -16.39
CA ASP A 57 1.97 2.32 -17.11
C ASP A 57 0.94 1.25 -17.49
N GLU A 58 1.39 0.06 -17.91
CA GLU A 58 0.51 -1.07 -18.21
C GLU A 58 -0.27 -1.55 -16.97
N LEU A 59 0.41 -1.67 -15.83
CA LEU A 59 -0.22 -2.01 -14.55
C LEU A 59 -1.26 -0.96 -14.15
N CYS A 60 -0.91 0.32 -14.26
CA CYS A 60 -1.82 1.43 -13.95
C CYS A 60 -3.03 1.44 -14.89
N ALA A 61 -2.82 1.25 -16.19
CA ALA A 61 -3.89 1.18 -17.17
C ALA A 61 -4.83 -0.01 -16.93
N ALA A 62 -4.30 -1.17 -16.57
CA ALA A 62 -5.08 -2.34 -16.21
C ALA A 62 -5.93 -2.10 -14.95
N ALA A 63 -5.35 -1.48 -13.92
CA ALA A 63 -6.07 -1.13 -12.69
C ALA A 63 -7.19 -0.10 -12.92
N ILE A 64 -6.92 0.96 -13.70
CA ILE A 64 -7.93 1.95 -14.10
C ILE A 64 -9.07 1.28 -14.86
N LYS A 65 -8.74 0.43 -15.85
CA LYS A 65 -9.75 -0.28 -16.65
C LYS A 65 -10.66 -1.14 -15.78
N LEU A 66 -10.09 -1.89 -14.83
CA LEU A 66 -10.86 -2.73 -13.91
C LEU A 66 -11.78 -1.89 -13.01
N ALA A 67 -11.25 -0.83 -12.41
CA ALA A 67 -11.99 0.05 -11.50
C ALA A 67 -13.11 0.82 -12.23
N ARG A 68 -12.87 1.31 -13.45
CA ARG A 68 -13.90 1.97 -14.28
C ARG A 68 -15.04 1.02 -14.63
N ALA A 69 -14.74 -0.25 -14.94
CA ALA A 69 -15.75 -1.24 -15.32
C ALA A 69 -16.80 -1.51 -14.22
N VAL A 70 -16.50 -1.15 -12.97
CA VAL A 70 -17.40 -1.34 -11.82
C VAL A 70 -17.84 -0.02 -11.18
N ASN A 71 -17.61 1.12 -11.82
CA ASN A 71 -17.83 2.46 -11.25
C ASN A 71 -17.25 2.58 -9.84
N TYR A 72 -15.99 2.18 -9.68
CA TYR A 72 -15.33 2.13 -8.38
C TYR A 72 -15.36 3.52 -7.71
N ARG A 73 -15.62 3.54 -6.40
CA ARG A 73 -15.75 4.77 -5.61
C ARG A 73 -14.79 4.73 -4.42
N SER A 74 -14.15 5.87 -4.13
CA SER A 74 -13.17 6.06 -3.05
C SER A 74 -11.82 5.37 -3.34
N ALA A 75 -11.00 5.17 -2.31
CA ALA A 75 -9.67 4.55 -2.43
C ALA A 75 -9.77 3.02 -2.56
N GLY A 76 -8.93 2.43 -3.40
CA GLY A 76 -8.81 0.98 -3.57
C GLY A 76 -7.42 0.58 -4.00
N THR A 77 -7.13 -0.72 -4.00
CA THR A 77 -5.86 -1.23 -4.52
C THR A 77 -6.09 -2.47 -5.36
N VAL A 78 -5.52 -2.48 -6.57
CA VAL A 78 -5.53 -3.63 -7.46
C VAL A 78 -4.18 -4.33 -7.32
N GLU A 79 -4.20 -5.59 -6.89
CA GLU A 79 -3.00 -6.40 -6.67
C GLU A 79 -2.74 -7.30 -7.88
N PHE A 80 -1.46 -7.46 -8.19
CA PHE A 80 -0.95 -8.23 -9.31
C PHE A 80 0.22 -9.11 -8.84
N VAL A 81 0.31 -10.29 -9.45
CA VAL A 81 1.53 -11.09 -9.43
C VAL A 81 2.30 -10.81 -10.71
N PHE A 82 3.54 -10.35 -10.58
CA PHE A 82 4.45 -10.13 -11.71
C PHE A 82 5.49 -11.26 -11.78
N ASP A 83 5.51 -11.95 -12.91
CA ASP A 83 6.50 -12.97 -13.24
C ASP A 83 7.74 -12.29 -13.81
N SER A 84 8.84 -12.32 -13.03
CA SER A 84 10.08 -11.65 -13.42
C SER A 84 10.81 -12.34 -14.58
N GLU A 85 10.51 -13.62 -14.86
CA GLU A 85 11.13 -14.36 -15.95
C GLU A 85 10.40 -14.11 -17.28
N ASP A 86 9.07 -14.21 -17.25
CA ASP A 86 8.22 -13.98 -18.43
C ASP A 86 7.93 -12.48 -18.69
N GLN A 87 8.29 -11.60 -17.74
CA GLN A 87 7.94 -10.16 -17.73
C GLN A 87 6.44 -9.91 -17.94
N ARG A 88 5.60 -10.73 -17.31
CA ARG A 88 4.13 -10.66 -17.40
C ARG A 88 3.52 -10.49 -16.03
N PHE A 89 2.48 -9.65 -15.95
CA PHE A 89 1.66 -9.55 -14.75
C PHE A 89 0.33 -10.26 -14.91
N TYR A 90 -0.21 -10.71 -13.78
CA TYR A 90 -1.49 -11.38 -13.67
C TYR A 90 -2.28 -10.74 -12.54
N PHE A 91 -3.56 -10.44 -12.78
CA PHE A 91 -4.46 -9.95 -11.74
C PHE A 91 -4.56 -10.97 -10.59
N LEU A 92 -4.52 -10.48 -9.36
CA LEU A 92 -4.68 -11.29 -8.16
C LEU A 92 -5.98 -10.96 -7.42
N GLU A 93 -6.09 -9.73 -6.90
CA GLU A 93 -7.26 -9.31 -6.12
C GLU A 93 -7.48 -7.79 -6.19
N VAL A 94 -8.66 -7.36 -5.70
CA VAL A 94 -8.94 -5.95 -5.41
C VAL A 94 -9.19 -5.80 -3.92
N ASN A 95 -8.39 -4.96 -3.26
CA ASN A 95 -8.67 -4.48 -1.92
C ASN A 95 -9.56 -3.25 -2.02
N THR A 96 -10.85 -3.42 -1.70
CA THR A 96 -11.87 -2.35 -1.81
C THR A 96 -11.86 -1.39 -0.61
N ARG A 97 -10.66 -1.07 -0.11
CA ARG A 97 -10.42 -0.23 1.07
C ARG A 97 -9.01 0.35 1.01
N LEU A 98 -8.78 1.41 1.76
CA LEU A 98 -7.43 1.92 1.98
C LEU A 98 -6.56 0.86 2.68
N GLN A 99 -5.36 0.64 2.16
CA GLN A 99 -4.40 -0.31 2.72
C GLN A 99 -3.47 0.35 3.72
N VAL A 100 -2.70 -0.45 4.47
CA VAL A 100 -1.83 0.05 5.55
C VAL A 100 -0.67 0.88 4.99
N GLU A 101 -0.22 0.52 3.79
CA GLU A 101 0.91 1.03 3.02
C GLU A 101 0.60 2.25 2.14
N HIS A 102 -0.61 2.82 2.22
CA HIS A 102 -0.96 4.03 1.45
C HIS A 102 -0.01 5.21 1.71
N GLY A 103 0.60 5.28 2.90
CA GLY A 103 1.50 6.36 3.28
C GLY A 103 2.73 6.51 2.38
N VAL A 104 3.24 5.42 1.77
CA VAL A 104 4.34 5.56 0.78
C VAL A 104 3.85 6.25 -0.50
N THR A 105 2.62 5.95 -0.93
CA THR A 105 2.01 6.59 -2.10
C THR A 105 1.77 8.07 -1.82
N GLU A 106 1.25 8.41 -0.64
CA GLU A 106 1.03 9.81 -0.23
C GLU A 106 2.34 10.62 -0.22
N GLN A 107 3.43 10.04 0.28
CA GLN A 107 4.74 10.70 0.31
C GLN A 107 5.30 10.99 -1.09
N VAL A 108 5.17 10.03 -2.01
CA VAL A 108 5.69 10.19 -3.38
C VAL A 108 4.82 11.11 -4.22
N TRP A 109 3.50 11.07 -4.05
CA TRP A 109 2.57 11.85 -4.88
C TRP A 109 2.17 13.19 -4.27
N GLY A 110 2.49 13.43 -3.00
CA GLY A 110 2.12 14.66 -2.30
C GLY A 110 0.60 14.80 -2.10
N VAL A 111 -0.09 13.69 -1.82
CA VAL A 111 -1.55 13.64 -1.66
C VAL A 111 -1.94 13.15 -0.26
N ASP A 112 -3.18 13.41 0.14
CA ASP A 112 -3.80 12.85 1.35
C ASP A 112 -5.04 12.07 0.92
N LEU A 113 -4.89 10.75 0.85
CA LEU A 113 -5.93 9.84 0.39
C LEU A 113 -7.09 9.76 1.38
N VAL A 114 -6.83 9.83 2.68
CA VAL A 114 -7.88 9.82 3.70
C VAL A 114 -8.75 11.07 3.57
N SER A 115 -8.12 12.24 3.39
CA SER A 115 -8.82 13.50 3.12
C SER A 115 -9.65 13.42 1.85
N TRP A 116 -9.12 12.86 0.76
CA TRP A 116 -9.89 12.66 -0.47
C TRP A 116 -11.10 11.74 -0.25
N MET A 117 -10.94 10.65 0.52
CA MET A 117 -12.06 9.76 0.84
C MET A 117 -13.18 10.49 1.58
N VAL A 118 -12.84 11.35 2.55
CA VAL A 118 -13.80 12.14 3.33
C VAL A 118 -14.46 13.21 2.45
N GLN A 119 -13.69 13.95 1.66
CA GLN A 119 -14.22 14.97 0.73
C GLN A 119 -15.15 14.35 -0.31
N LEU A 120 -14.82 13.19 -0.86
CA LEU A 120 -15.69 12.47 -1.80
C LEU A 120 -16.99 12.01 -1.13
N ALA A 121 -16.91 11.59 0.14
CA ALA A 121 -18.09 11.22 0.92
C ALA A 121 -19.00 12.42 1.20
N ALA A 122 -18.42 13.61 1.39
CA ALA A 122 -19.14 14.87 1.59
C ALA A 122 -19.69 15.47 0.28
N GLY A 123 -19.14 15.10 -0.88
CA GLY A 123 -19.47 15.69 -2.18
C GLY A 123 -18.64 16.93 -2.52
N ASP A 124 -17.56 17.18 -1.77
CA ASP A 124 -16.71 18.36 -1.89
C ASP A 124 -15.40 18.11 -2.66
N LEU A 125 -15.12 16.85 -3.03
CA LEU A 125 -13.90 16.51 -3.77
C LEU A 125 -13.96 17.13 -5.19
N PRO A 126 -12.93 17.88 -5.62
CA PRO A 126 -12.85 18.35 -7.00
C PRO A 126 -12.87 17.18 -8.00
N PRO A 127 -13.27 17.43 -9.27
CA PRO A 127 -13.20 16.43 -10.32
C PRO A 127 -11.81 15.78 -10.41
N LEU A 128 -11.77 14.46 -10.58
CA LEU A 128 -10.51 13.71 -10.57
C LEU A 128 -9.53 14.18 -11.66
N GLU A 129 -10.02 14.59 -12.82
CA GLU A 129 -9.21 15.18 -13.90
C GLU A 129 -8.47 16.44 -13.44
N GLN A 130 -9.12 17.30 -12.65
CA GLN A 130 -8.51 18.50 -12.09
C GLN A 130 -7.42 18.16 -11.08
N LEU A 131 -7.66 17.16 -10.23
CA LEU A 131 -6.65 16.67 -9.29
C LEU A 131 -5.44 16.12 -10.08
N GLN A 132 -5.67 15.27 -11.08
CA GLN A 132 -4.64 14.63 -11.89
C GLN A 132 -3.66 15.62 -12.54
N ALA A 133 -4.16 16.75 -13.04
CA ALA A 133 -3.32 17.76 -13.69
C ALA A 133 -2.21 18.33 -12.77
N GLY A 134 -2.43 18.31 -11.45
CA GLY A 134 -1.45 18.75 -10.46
C GLY A 134 -0.51 17.66 -9.95
N LEU A 135 -0.78 16.38 -10.25
CA LEU A 135 -0.05 15.25 -9.67
C LEU A 135 1.25 14.98 -10.44
N LYS A 136 2.36 14.97 -9.71
CA LYS A 136 3.66 14.51 -10.22
C LYS A 136 4.34 13.68 -9.13
N PRO A 137 4.70 12.42 -9.40
CA PRO A 137 5.43 11.63 -8.42
C PRO A 137 6.83 12.22 -8.24
N SER A 138 7.32 12.24 -7.01
CA SER A 138 8.65 12.74 -6.66
C SER A 138 9.30 11.84 -5.62
N GLY A 139 10.55 11.47 -5.88
CA GLY A 139 11.36 10.65 -4.96
C GLY A 139 10.90 9.20 -4.86
N HIS A 140 11.24 8.59 -3.74
CA HIS A 140 10.99 7.19 -3.42
C HIS A 140 10.69 7.07 -1.92
N ALA A 141 9.70 6.28 -1.55
CA ALA A 141 9.31 6.06 -0.17
C ALA A 141 9.24 4.57 0.14
N ILE A 142 9.71 4.22 1.34
CA ILE A 142 9.71 2.86 1.87
C ILE A 142 9.03 2.89 3.23
N GLN A 143 8.10 1.97 3.47
CA GLN A 143 7.48 1.74 4.77
C GLN A 143 7.96 0.40 5.32
N ALA A 144 8.31 0.42 6.60
CA ALA A 144 8.68 -0.77 7.36
C ALA A 144 7.75 -0.94 8.56
N ARG A 145 7.24 -2.15 8.76
CA ARG A 145 6.35 -2.44 9.89
C ARG A 145 7.15 -3.00 11.05
N LEU A 146 7.19 -2.26 12.16
CA LEU A 146 7.80 -2.73 13.39
C LEU A 146 6.77 -3.51 14.22
N TYR A 147 7.07 -4.77 14.52
CA TYR A 147 6.21 -5.65 15.31
C TYR A 147 6.86 -6.03 16.63
N ALA A 148 6.06 -6.23 17.68
CA ALA A 148 6.51 -6.86 18.92
C ALA A 148 6.61 -8.39 18.73
N GLU A 149 7.54 -8.82 17.88
CA GLU A 149 7.80 -10.22 17.54
C GLU A 149 9.29 -10.51 17.71
N ASP A 150 9.63 -11.67 18.27
CA ASP A 150 11.02 -12.07 18.54
C ASP A 150 11.55 -13.00 17.43
N PRO A 151 12.48 -12.55 16.57
CA PRO A 151 13.07 -13.38 15.53
C PRO A 151 13.79 -14.63 16.07
N GLY A 152 14.34 -14.57 17.29
CA GLY A 152 15.01 -15.68 17.96
C GLY A 152 14.06 -16.75 18.49
N ARG A 153 12.74 -16.47 18.50
CA ARG A 153 11.68 -17.39 18.90
C ARG A 153 10.66 -17.59 17.77
N ASP A 154 11.14 -17.76 16.54
CA ASP A 154 10.30 -17.96 15.34
C ASP A 154 9.22 -16.86 15.17
N PHE A 155 9.59 -15.61 15.45
CA PHE A 155 8.72 -14.43 15.40
C PHE A 155 7.47 -14.55 16.28
N GLN A 156 7.58 -15.27 17.40
CA GLN A 156 6.53 -15.32 18.41
C GLN A 156 6.22 -13.91 18.93
N PRO A 157 4.95 -13.59 19.19
CA PRO A 157 4.58 -12.31 19.80
C PRO A 157 5.17 -12.15 21.19
N CYS A 158 5.68 -10.96 21.46
CA CYS A 158 6.22 -10.56 22.75
C CYS A 158 5.30 -9.50 23.39
N PRO A 159 4.17 -9.90 23.99
CA PRO A 159 3.33 -8.97 24.75
C PRO A 159 4.06 -8.54 26.03
N GLY A 160 3.80 -7.32 26.47
CA GLY A 160 4.47 -6.76 27.64
C GLY A 160 4.28 -5.27 27.78
N LEU A 161 4.96 -4.70 28.78
CA LEU A 161 5.04 -3.25 28.97
C LEU A 161 6.19 -2.70 28.13
N LEU A 162 5.90 -1.69 27.30
CA LEU A 162 6.95 -0.90 26.65
C LEU A 162 7.55 0.07 27.68
N THR A 163 8.75 -0.23 28.15
CA THR A 163 9.45 0.57 29.17
C THR A 163 10.24 1.74 28.58
N ALA A 164 10.72 1.62 27.33
CA ALA A 164 11.39 2.68 26.61
C ALA A 164 11.06 2.60 25.11
N VAL A 165 10.77 3.74 24.50
CA VAL A 165 10.55 3.89 23.06
C VAL A 165 11.20 5.20 22.64
N ASN A 166 12.26 5.11 21.84
CA ASN A 166 12.99 6.27 21.32
C ASN A 166 12.96 6.20 19.79
N PHE A 167 12.43 7.24 19.17
CA PHE A 167 12.39 7.37 17.72
C PHE A 167 13.47 8.35 17.26
N PRO A 168 14.09 8.15 16.08
CA PRO A 168 15.06 9.09 15.55
C PRO A 168 14.39 10.45 15.29
N PRO A 169 15.13 11.56 15.40
CA PRO A 169 14.63 12.87 14.98
C PRO A 169 14.30 12.87 13.48
N LEU A 170 13.21 13.56 13.10
CA LEU A 170 12.67 13.65 11.74
C LEU A 170 13.73 14.05 10.69
N PRO A 171 13.67 13.49 9.47
CA PRO A 171 12.57 13.76 8.52
C PRO A 171 11.65 12.58 8.15
N MET A 172 11.66 11.46 8.89
CA MET A 172 10.81 10.31 8.56
C MET A 172 9.34 10.50 8.99
N ALA A 173 8.38 10.49 8.05
CA ALA A 173 6.97 10.43 8.42
C ALA A 173 6.69 9.12 9.19
N MET A 174 6.22 9.24 10.42
CA MET A 174 6.03 8.10 11.33
C MET A 174 4.59 8.05 11.82
N HIS A 175 3.93 6.92 11.63
CA HIS A 175 2.61 6.65 12.19
C HIS A 175 2.74 5.71 13.39
N CYS A 176 2.89 6.30 14.57
CA CYS A 176 3.16 5.58 15.81
C CYS A 176 1.88 5.17 16.53
N ALA A 177 1.79 3.88 16.88
CA ALA A 177 0.74 3.33 17.75
C ALA A 177 1.28 2.95 19.14
N SER A 178 2.46 3.42 19.52
CA SER A 178 3.15 3.05 20.77
C SER A 178 3.77 4.24 21.49
N THR A 179 3.40 4.43 22.75
CA THR A 179 4.02 5.40 23.66
C THR A 179 4.57 4.68 24.90
N PRO A 180 5.57 5.24 25.61
CA PRO A 180 6.04 4.70 26.89
C PRO A 180 4.86 4.50 27.86
N GLY A 181 4.83 3.35 28.54
CA GLY A 181 3.74 3.00 29.47
C GLY A 181 2.57 2.23 28.86
N LEU A 182 2.53 2.05 27.53
CA LEU A 182 1.51 1.22 26.87
C LEU A 182 1.70 -0.26 27.21
N LYS A 183 0.69 -0.88 27.83
CA LYS A 183 0.60 -2.34 28.02
C LYS A 183 -0.03 -2.98 26.79
N ARG A 184 0.69 -3.87 26.11
CA ARG A 184 0.15 -4.61 24.97
C ARG A 184 -0.40 -5.97 25.40
N ALA A 185 -1.70 -6.15 25.21
CA ALA A 185 -2.36 -7.43 25.39
C ALA A 185 -2.14 -8.32 24.15
N ALA A 186 -2.00 -9.63 24.37
CA ALA A 186 -1.80 -10.62 23.30
C ALA A 186 -2.94 -10.70 22.25
N ARG A 187 -4.08 -10.04 22.51
CA ARG A 187 -5.30 -10.11 21.69
C ARG A 187 -5.40 -9.05 20.57
N TYR A 188 -4.53 -8.03 20.51
CA TYR A 188 -4.59 -6.95 19.50
C TYR A 188 -3.44 -7.01 18.48
N ARG A 189 -3.58 -6.32 17.33
CA ARG A 189 -2.56 -6.26 16.26
C ARG A 189 -1.20 -5.85 16.83
N ARG A 190 -0.17 -6.59 16.43
CA ARG A 190 1.19 -6.61 17.00
C ARG A 190 2.07 -5.41 16.59
N THR A 191 1.57 -4.54 15.72
CA THR A 191 2.31 -3.42 15.11
C THR A 191 2.59 -2.33 16.14
N LEU A 192 3.87 -2.06 16.38
CA LEU A 192 4.39 -1.00 17.24
C LEU A 192 4.29 0.36 16.56
N THR A 193 4.86 0.47 15.36
CA THR A 193 4.83 1.66 14.50
C THR A 193 5.02 1.26 13.05
N ARG A 194 4.74 2.19 12.14
CA ARG A 194 5.02 2.09 10.70
C ARG A 194 5.53 3.41 10.16
#